data_AF-A0A496SL78-F1
#
_entry.id   AF-A0A496SL78-F1
#
_cell.length_a   1.000
_cell.length_b   1.000
_cell.length_c   1.000
_cell.angle_alpha   90.00
_cell.angle_beta   90.00
_cell.angle_gamma   90.00
#
_symmetry.space_group_name_H-M   'P 1'
#
loop_
_entity.id
_entity.type
_entity.pdbx_description
1 polymer ?
#
loop_
_entity_poly.entity_id
_entity_poly.type
_entity_poly.pdbx_seq_one_letter_code
_entity_poly.pdbx_strand_id
1 'polypeptide(L)' 'MRTGRITRVIGPVVDVAFSDGELPSIYSALEVKRNDGSKLVLEVQQHIG' A
#
# COMPACT_ATOMS: atom_id res chain seq x y z
N MET A 1 -5.82 4.82 -11.56
CA MET A 1 -5.00 4.88 -10.32
C MET A 1 -5.95 4.63 -9.16
N ARG A 2 -5.65 3.64 -8.31
CA ARG A 2 -6.47 3.32 -7.15
C ARG A 2 -5.81 3.80 -5.87
N THR A 3 -6.62 4.27 -4.93
CA THR A 3 -6.14 4.76 -3.64
C THR A 3 -6.53 3.76 -2.56
N GLY A 4 -5.52 3.20 -1.89
CA GLY A 4 -5.71 2.39 -0.69
C GLY A 4 -5.51 3.23 0.58
N ARG A 5 -5.90 2.68 1.73
CA ARG A 5 -5.68 3.28 3.05
C ARG A 5 -4.75 2.40 3.87
N ILE A 6 -3.69 2.98 4.40
CA ILE A 6 -2.83 2.30 5.38
C ILE A 6 -3.65 2.04 6.65
N THR A 7 -3.72 0.79 7.09
CA THR A 7 -4.45 0.39 8.29
C THR A 7 -3.51 0.06 9.44
N ARG A 8 -2.31 -0.45 9.16
CA ARG A 8 -1.32 -0.85 10.16
C ARG A 8 0.10 -0.73 9.62
N VAL A 9 1.03 -0.41 10.52
CA VAL A 9 2.48 -0.36 10.24
C VAL A 9 3.22 -1.12 11.33
N ILE A 10 3.99 -2.14 10.96
CA ILE A 10 4.83 -2.94 11.87
C ILE A 10 6.23 -3.03 11.27
N GLY A 11 7.14 -2.18 11.76
CA GLY A 11 8.49 -2.08 11.19
C GLY A 11 8.42 -1.78 9.68
N PRO A 12 9.03 -2.60 8.81
CA PRO A 12 8.97 -2.41 7.36
C PRO A 12 7.66 -2.92 6.71
N VAL A 13 6.81 -3.63 7.45
CA VAL A 13 5.56 -4.23 6.93
C VAL A 13 4.42 -3.23 7.08
N VAL A 14 3.67 -3.02 5.99
CA VAL A 14 2.54 -2.07 5.93
C VAL A 14 1.31 -2.79 5.40
N ASP A 15 0.24 -2.79 6.18
CA ASP A 15 -1.06 -3.29 5.74
C ASP A 15 -1.86 -2.15 5.09
N VAL A 16 -2.42 -2.41 3.91
CA VAL A 16 -3.17 -1.44 3.12
C VAL A 16 -4.52 -2.06 2.72
N ALA A 17 -5.61 -1.39 3.08
CA ALA A 17 -6.95 -1.78 2.68
C ALA A 17 -7.38 -1.07 1.38
N PHE A 18 -8.07 -1.80 0.52
CA PHE A 18 -8.69 -1.29 -0.71
C PHE A 18 -10.20 -1.59 -0.68
N SER A 19 -11.02 -0.60 -1.02
CA SER A 19 -12.48 -0.65 -0.80
C SER A 19 -13.26 -1.45 -1.84
N ASP A 20 -12.67 -1.72 -3.01
CA ASP A 20 -13.42 -2.16 -4.20
C ASP A 20 -13.27 -3.66 -4.52
N GLY A 21 -12.78 -4.47 -3.57
CA GLY A 21 -12.55 -5.92 -3.76
C GLY A 21 -11.43 -6.29 -4.75
N GLU A 22 -10.95 -5.33 -5.54
CA GLU A 22 -9.83 -5.52 -6.45
C GLU A 22 -8.54 -5.00 -5.82
N LEU A 23 -7.68 -5.95 -5.48
CA LEU A 23 -6.36 -5.71 -4.93
C LEU A 23 -5.33 -5.49 -6.04
N PRO A 24 -4.31 -4.64 -5.83
CA PRO A 24 -3.18 -4.56 -6.74
C PRO A 24 -2.46 -5.91 -6.83
N SER A 25 -1.92 -6.27 -7.99
CA SER A 25 -1.18 -7.52 -8.17
C SER A 25 0.02 -7.63 -7.21
N ILE A 26 0.36 -8.83 -6.79
CA ILE A 26 1.62 -9.10 -6.08
C ILE A 26 2.80 -8.61 -6.94
N TYR A 27 3.82 -8.06 -6.29
CA TYR A 27 4.98 -7.36 -6.87
C TYR A 27 4.66 -6.02 -7.54
N SER A 28 3.44 -5.50 -7.42
CA SER A 28 3.14 -4.12 -7.81
C SER A 28 3.70 -3.12 -6.79
N ALA A 29 4.09 -1.94 -7.27
CA ALA A 29 4.49 -0.83 -6.41
C ALA A 29 3.28 -0.03 -5.91
N LEU A 30 3.30 0.38 -4.65
CA LEU A 30 2.41 1.39 -4.08
C LEU A 30 3.23 2.64 -3.77
N GLU A 31 2.74 3.80 -4.20
CA GLU A 31 3.36 5.09 -3.89
C GLU A 31 2.58 5.81 -2.78
N VAL A 32 3.27 6.15 -1.71
CA VAL A 32 2.76 7.01 -0.64
C VAL A 32 3.43 8.37 -0.74
N LYS A 33 2.63 9.39 -1.06
CA LYS A 33 3.06 10.79 -1.02
C LYS A 33 3.03 11.27 0.43
N ARG A 34 4.17 11.72 0.94
CA ARG A 34 4.28 12.30 2.29
C ARG A 34 4.12 13.82 2.22
N ASN A 35 3.78 14.42 3.37
CA ASN A 35 3.54 15.87 3.48
C ASN A 35 4.79 16.72 3.15
N ASP A 36 5.99 16.15 3.33
CA ASP A 36 7.27 16.77 2.99
C ASP A 36 7.60 16.71 1.49
N GLY A 37 6.70 16.18 0.66
CA GLY A 37 6.90 15.99 -0.78
C GLY A 37 7.72 14.76 -1.14
N SER A 38 8.26 14.02 -0.16
CA SER A 38 8.97 12.77 -0.41
C SER A 38 8.00 11.65 -0.80
N LYS A 39 8.55 10.68 -1.53
CA LYS A 39 7.83 9.46 -1.91
C LYS A 39 8.35 8.29 -1.11
N LEU A 40 7.44 7.55 -0.48
CA LEU A 40 7.70 6.21 0.02
C LEU A 40 7.13 5.21 -0.98
N VAL A 41 7.95 4.27 -1.42
CA VAL A 41 7.53 3.18 -2.31
C VAL A 41 7.44 1.90 -1.48
N LEU A 42 6.31 1.20 -1.61
CA LEU A 42 6.06 -0.12 -1.01
C LEU A 42 5.87 -1.13 -2.14
N GLU A 43 6.21 -2.40 -1.89
CA GLU A 43 5.92 -3.50 -2.81
C GLU A 43 4.81 -4.37 -2.23
N VAL A 44 3.83 -4.76 -3.05
CA VAL A 44 2.78 -5.70 -2.65
C VAL A 44 3.38 -7.10 -2.52
N GLN A 45 3.53 -7.57 -1.29
CA GLN A 45 4.08 -8.91 -1.02
C GLN A 45 3.01 -10.01 -1.01
N GLN A 46 1.84 -9.73 -0.45
CA GLN A 46 0.78 -10.72 -0.25
C GLN A 46 -0.60 -10.05 -0.21
N HIS A 47 -1.63 -10.83 -0.53
CA HIS A 47 -3.02 -10.50 -0.25
C HIS A 47 -3.45 -11.18 1.04
N ILE A 48 -4.11 -10.42 1.92
CA ILE A 48 -4.56 -10.89 3.23
C ILE A 48 -6.06 -10.64 3.28
N GLY A 49 -6.81 -11.65 3.70
CA GLY A 49 -8.28 -11.62 3.80
C GLY A 49 -8.79 -10.74 4.94
#